data_AF-A0A2U1FLM1-F1
#
_entry.id   AF-A0A2U1FLM1-F1
#
_cell.length_a   1.000
_cell.length_b   1.000
_cell.length_c   1.000
_cell.angle_alpha   90.00
_cell.angle_beta   90.00
_cell.angle_gamma   90.00
#
_symmetry.space_group_name_H-M   'P 1'
#
loop_
_entity.id
_entity.type
_entity.pdbx_description
1 polymer ?
#
loop_
_entity_poly.entity_id
_entity_poly.type
_entity_poly.pdbx_seq_one_letter_code
_entity_poly.pdbx_strand_id
1 'polypeptide(L)'
;MDEPERRAELDRTAEDWRAAREHAEHLQQRIGELAEQVATAEEGVAHAYEASARLRPHAANRLLAQAQEARDYAAKEREAAATWTQDTEHAEDP
;
A
#
# COMPACT_ATOMS: atom_id res chain seq x y z
N MET A 1 -5.93 38.23 25.93
CA MET A 1 -5.52 37.81 24.59
C MET A 1 -5.93 38.92 23.66
N ASP A 2 -4.93 39.58 23.11
CA ASP A 2 -5.15 40.65 22.15
C ASP A 2 -5.51 40.01 20.80
N GLU A 3 -6.33 40.71 20.01
CA GLU A 3 -6.77 40.25 18.69
C GLU A 3 -5.63 39.77 17.75
N PRO A 4 -4.43 40.39 17.70
CA PRO A 4 -3.30 39.85 16.95
C PRO A 4 -2.76 38.53 17.49
N GLU A 5 -2.77 38.31 18.80
CA GLU A 5 -2.30 37.05 19.42
C GLU A 5 -3.24 35.90 19.07
N ARG A 6 -4.56 36.13 19.11
CA ARG A 6 -5.56 35.14 18.70
C ARG A 6 -5.45 34.80 17.22
N ARG A 7 -5.19 35.77 16.34
CA ARG A 7 -4.96 35.49 14.91
C ARG A 7 -3.70 34.65 14.69
N ALA A 8 -2.59 35.00 15.34
CA ALA A 8 -1.35 34.24 15.25
C ALA A 8 -1.46 32.81 15.82
N GLU A 9 -2.32 32.57 16.79
CA GLU A 9 -2.64 31.22 17.29
C GLU A 9 -3.49 30.42 16.30
N LEU A 10 -4.49 31.05 15.67
CA LEU A 10 -5.31 30.43 14.63
C LEU A 10 -4.49 30.09 13.37
N ASP A 11 -3.58 30.98 12.97
CA ASP A 11 -2.71 30.75 11.82
C ASP A 11 -1.76 29.56 12.06
N ARG A 12 -1.14 29.50 13.24
CA ARG A 12 -0.28 28.35 13.63
C ARG A 12 -1.03 27.04 13.68
N THR A 13 -2.23 27.03 14.27
CA THR A 13 -3.05 25.81 14.30
C THR A 13 -3.48 25.40 12.90
N ALA A 14 -3.82 26.34 12.01
CA ALA A 14 -4.12 26.03 10.61
C ALA A 14 -2.91 25.46 9.86
N GLU A 15 -1.70 25.97 10.10
CA GLU A 15 -0.45 25.41 9.57
C GLU A 15 -0.18 24.00 10.07
N ASP A 16 -0.35 23.75 11.38
CA ASP A 16 -0.19 22.42 11.98
C ASP A 16 -1.17 21.40 11.37
N TRP A 17 -2.43 21.80 11.16
CA TRP A 17 -3.43 20.95 10.52
C TRP A 17 -3.08 20.61 9.07
N ARG A 18 -2.56 21.58 8.30
CA ARG A 18 -2.11 21.34 6.92
C ARG A 18 -0.93 20.38 6.89
N ALA A 19 0.08 20.60 7.74
CA ALA A 19 1.24 19.72 7.82
C ALA A 19 0.86 18.28 8.24
N ALA A 20 -0.08 18.14 9.18
CA ALA A 20 -0.59 16.83 9.59
C ALA A 20 -1.33 16.11 8.44
N ARG A 21 -2.10 16.85 7.64
CA ARG A 21 -2.80 16.32 6.47
C ARG A 21 -1.81 15.86 5.39
N GLU A 22 -0.86 16.71 5.02
CA GLU A 22 0.19 16.37 4.03
C GLU A 22 0.98 15.13 4.46
N HIS A 23 1.31 15.02 5.76
CA HIS A 23 1.99 13.84 6.29
C HIS A 23 1.12 12.58 6.18
N ALA A 24 -0.18 12.68 6.48
CA ALA A 24 -1.10 11.56 6.37
C ALA A 24 -1.23 11.07 4.92
N GLU A 25 -1.38 11.98 3.96
CA GLU A 25 -1.42 11.69 2.52
C GLU A 25 -0.12 10.99 2.07
N HIS A 26 1.04 11.50 2.51
CA HIS A 26 2.32 10.86 2.22
C HIS A 26 2.44 9.43 2.78
N LEU A 27 1.93 9.18 3.99
CA LEU A 27 1.90 7.84 4.56
C LEU A 27 0.96 6.91 3.81
N GLN A 28 -0.20 7.38 3.38
CA GLN A 28 -1.15 6.60 2.57
C GLN A 28 -0.50 6.18 1.25
N GLN A 29 0.14 7.11 0.54
CA GLN A 29 0.86 6.80 -0.69
C GLN A 29 1.95 5.73 -0.46
N ARG A 30 2.74 5.87 0.61
CA ARG A 30 3.78 4.89 0.96
C ARG A 30 3.22 3.51 1.31
N ILE A 31 2.04 3.42 1.93
CA ILE A 31 1.37 2.15 2.19
C ILE A 31 0.98 1.50 0.87
N GLY A 32 0.42 2.26 -0.07
CA GLY A 32 0.06 1.76 -1.41
C GLY A 32 1.28 1.22 -2.17
N GLU A 33 2.38 1.97 -2.18
CA GLU A 33 3.65 1.53 -2.79
C GLU A 33 4.21 0.25 -2.15
N LEU A 34 4.13 0.13 -0.82
CA LEU A 34 4.59 -1.05 -0.12
C LEU A 34 3.73 -2.28 -0.47
N ALA A 35 2.41 -2.12 -0.54
CA ALA A 35 1.50 -3.19 -0.93
C ALA A 35 1.81 -3.68 -2.36
N GLU A 36 2.09 -2.79 -3.32
CA GLU A 36 2.49 -3.18 -4.68
C GLU A 36 3.84 -3.94 -4.70
N GLN A 37 4.80 -3.52 -3.87
CA GLN A 37 6.09 -4.23 -3.73
C GLN A 37 5.90 -5.63 -3.16
N VAL A 38 5.03 -5.80 -2.16
CA VAL A 38 4.70 -7.11 -1.58
C VAL A 38 4.01 -7.97 -2.64
N ALA A 39 3.04 -7.44 -3.38
CA ALA A 39 2.38 -8.16 -4.46
C ALA A 39 3.38 -8.69 -5.51
N THR A 40 4.32 -7.82 -5.94
CA THR A 40 5.37 -8.19 -6.90
C THR A 40 6.27 -9.30 -6.34
N ALA A 41 6.65 -9.23 -5.07
CA ALA A 41 7.48 -10.24 -4.43
C ALA A 41 6.78 -11.60 -4.37
N GLU A 42 5.49 -11.62 -4.01
CA GLU A 42 4.67 -12.83 -3.92
C GLU A 42 4.45 -13.48 -5.29
N GLU A 43 4.34 -12.71 -6.38
CA GLU A 43 4.36 -13.29 -7.74
C GLU A 43 5.69 -13.96 -8.07
N GLY A 44 6.81 -13.38 -7.63
CA GLY A 44 8.13 -13.99 -7.73
C GLY A 44 8.19 -15.33 -6.98
N VAL A 45 7.62 -15.39 -5.78
CA VAL A 45 7.50 -16.61 -4.97
C VAL A 45 6.64 -17.65 -5.69
N ALA A 46 5.48 -17.26 -6.24
CA ALA A 46 4.62 -18.14 -7.01
C ALA A 46 5.35 -18.76 -8.22
N HIS A 47 6.09 -17.95 -8.97
CA HIS A 47 6.89 -18.42 -10.09
C HIS A 47 8.00 -19.40 -9.66
N ALA A 48 8.64 -19.16 -8.51
CA ALA A 48 9.63 -20.08 -7.96
C ALA A 48 9.01 -21.44 -7.58
N TYR A 49 7.80 -21.44 -7.00
CA TYR A 49 7.06 -22.66 -6.71
C TYR A 49 6.64 -23.41 -7.98
N GLU A 50 6.13 -22.72 -9.00
CA GLU A 50 5.77 -23.31 -10.31
C GLU A 50 7.00 -23.94 -10.99
N ALA A 51 8.13 -23.24 -11.00
CA ALA A 51 9.38 -23.77 -11.53
C ALA A 51 9.84 -25.02 -10.77
N SER A 52 9.73 -24.99 -9.44
CA SER A 52 10.06 -26.14 -8.58
C SER A 52 9.14 -27.33 -8.83
N ALA A 53 7.85 -27.10 -9.09
CA ALA A 53 6.87 -28.15 -9.38
C ALA A 53 7.24 -28.93 -10.65
N ARG A 54 7.75 -28.25 -11.69
CA ARG A 54 8.23 -28.87 -12.94
C ARG A 54 9.41 -29.82 -12.71
N LEU A 55 10.27 -29.50 -11.73
CA LEU A 55 11.44 -30.30 -11.40
C LEU A 55 11.13 -31.45 -10.42
N ARG A 56 10.03 -31.37 -9.68
CA ARG A 56 9.68 -32.32 -8.60
C ARG A 56 8.25 -32.86 -8.77
N PRO A 57 8.03 -33.81 -9.70
CA PRO A 57 6.69 -34.33 -10.01
C PRO A 57 5.94 -34.88 -8.79
N HIS A 58 6.66 -35.53 -7.86
CA HIS A 58 6.09 -36.09 -6.62
C HIS A 58 5.55 -35.03 -5.66
N ALA A 59 6.01 -33.79 -5.75
CA ALA A 59 5.58 -32.67 -4.93
C ALA A 59 4.82 -31.60 -5.73
N ALA A 60 4.59 -31.83 -7.02
CA ALA A 60 4.07 -30.82 -7.95
C ALA A 60 2.73 -30.23 -7.49
N ASN A 61 1.77 -31.08 -7.11
CA ASN A 61 0.46 -30.61 -6.66
C ASN A 61 0.55 -29.70 -5.43
N ARG A 62 1.40 -30.06 -4.45
CA ARG A 62 1.61 -29.23 -3.26
C ARG A 62 2.28 -27.90 -3.62
N LEU A 63 3.28 -27.93 -4.49
CA LEU A 63 4.00 -26.72 -4.92
C LEU A 63 3.10 -25.78 -5.73
N LEU A 64 2.25 -26.33 -6.61
CA LEU A 64 1.27 -25.54 -7.36
C LEU A 64 0.20 -24.93 -6.44
N ALA A 65 -0.23 -25.64 -5.40
CA ALA A 65 -1.13 -25.07 -4.40
C ALA A 65 -0.50 -23.87 -3.66
N GLN A 66 0.77 -23.98 -3.28
CA GLN A 66 1.52 -22.88 -2.65
C GLN A 66 1.74 -21.70 -3.62
N ALA A 67 1.97 -21.98 -4.91
CA ALA A 67 2.03 -20.94 -5.92
C ALA A 67 0.70 -20.19 -6.05
N GLN A 68 -0.43 -20.91 -6.00
CA GLN A 68 -1.75 -20.30 -6.03
C GLN A 68 -2.00 -19.44 -4.80
N GLU A 69 -1.66 -19.92 -3.60
CA GLU A 69 -1.78 -19.12 -2.36
C GLU A 69 -1.00 -17.80 -2.45
N ALA A 70 0.24 -17.84 -2.98
CA ALA A 70 1.05 -16.64 -3.20
C ALA A 70 0.40 -15.68 -4.22
N ARG A 71 -0.17 -16.20 -5.31
CA ARG A 71 -0.92 -15.37 -6.29
C ARG A 71 -2.15 -14.73 -5.69
N ASP A 72 -2.90 -15.47 -4.87
CA ASP A 72 -4.09 -14.96 -4.20
C ASP A 72 -3.72 -13.85 -3.20
N TYR A 73 -2.57 -13.99 -2.52
CA TYR A 73 -2.05 -12.94 -1.64
C TYR A 73 -1.61 -11.71 -2.45
N ALA A 74 -0.85 -11.91 -3.53
CA ALA A 74 -0.44 -10.82 -4.41
C ALA A 74 -1.63 -10.03 -4.97
N ALA A 75 -2.71 -10.71 -5.37
CA ALA A 75 -3.93 -10.06 -5.83
C ALA A 75 -4.56 -9.16 -4.75
N LYS A 76 -4.65 -9.64 -3.51
CA LYS A 76 -5.16 -8.86 -2.37
C LYS A 76 -4.32 -7.62 -2.09
N GLU A 77 -3.00 -7.76 -2.16
CA GLU A 77 -2.09 -6.63 -1.95
C GLU A 77 -2.20 -5.59 -3.07
N ARG A 78 -2.45 -5.99 -4.32
CA ARG A 78 -2.75 -5.04 -5.41
C ARG A 78 -4.07 -4.31 -5.22
N GLU A 79 -5.10 -5.02 -4.77
CA GLU A 79 -6.38 -4.39 -4.42
C GLU A 79 -6.20 -3.38 -3.28
N ALA A 80 -5.39 -3.72 -2.28
CA ALA A 80 -5.02 -2.80 -1.21
C ALA A 80 -4.23 -1.60 -1.74
N ALA A 81 -3.23 -1.82 -2.60
CA ALA A 81 -2.46 -0.75 -3.23
C ALA A 81 -3.36 0.22 -4.00
N ALA A 82 -4.27 -0.31 -4.83
CA ALA A 82 -5.23 0.49 -5.60
C ALA A 82 -6.15 1.32 -4.69
N THR A 83 -6.57 0.77 -3.55
CA THR A 83 -7.40 1.50 -2.56
C THR A 83 -6.64 2.71 -2.01
N TRP A 84 -5.39 2.51 -1.58
CA TRP A 84 -4.60 3.59 -1.00
C TRP A 84 -4.19 4.65 -2.03
N THR A 85 -4.02 4.28 -3.31
CA THR A 85 -3.73 5.24 -4.39
C THR A 85 -4.96 6.02 -4.83
N GLN A 86 -6.14 5.39 -4.90
CA GLN A 86 -7.39 6.09 -5.26
C GLN A 86 -7.83 7.08 -4.18
N ASP A 87 -7.66 6.73 -2.90
CA ASP A 87 -7.98 7.63 -1.78
C ASP A 87 -7.09 8.89 -1.78
N THR A 88 -5.85 8.79 -2.28
CA THR A 88 -4.99 9.97 -2.47
C THR A 88 -5.42 10.84 -3.66
N GLU A 89 -5.86 10.26 -4.78
CA GLU A 89 -6.32 11.03 -5.96
C GLU A 89 -7.63 11.80 -5.68
N HIS A 90 -8.54 11.23 -4.87
CA HIS A 90 -9.78 11.92 -4.47
C HIS A 90 -9.59 13.00 -3.39
N ALA A 91 -8.44 13.04 -2.70
CA ALA A 91 -8.12 14.10 -1.77
C ALA A 91 -7.66 15.40 -2.46
N GLU A 92 -7.28 15.33 -3.74
CA GLU A 92 -6.75 16.45 -4.54
C GLU A 92 -7.83 17.25 -5.30
N ASP A 93 -9.09 16.79 -5.36
CA ASP A 93 -10.21 17.51 -6.00
C ASP A 93 -11.12 18.20 -4.95
N PRO A 94 -11.08 19.54 -4.82
CA PRO A 94 -11.94 20.33 -3.92
C PRO A 94 -13.34 20.66 -4.48
#